data_AF-A0A7C7MMH1-F1
#
_entry.id   AF-A0A7C7MMH1-F1
#
_cell.length_a   1.000
_cell.length_b   1.000
_cell.length_c   1.000
_cell.angle_alpha   90.00
_cell.angle_beta   90.00
_cell.angle_gamma   90.00
#
_symmetry.space_group_name_H-M   'P 1'
#
loop_
_entity.id
_entity.type
_entity.pdbx_description
1 polymer ?
#
loop_
_entity_poly.entity_id
_entity_poly.type
_entity_poly.pdbx_seq_one_letter_code
_entity_poly.pdbx_strand_id
1 'polypeptide(L)'
;MKTTKLFAVLLLMASFVSCEQKPEGKPTVYIIGDSTVKNGSGKGDGGLWGWGDYMDQFLDTTQVDIENHALGGTSSRTFQSKGLWEPVKDSLKKGDYVLLQFGHNDSGALNDDSRARGTIKGVGEESEEIDNMLTGEHEVVHSYGWYLRKVIKEAKEKGAIPVVMSPIPRNDWTDGKLSRNDKSYGGWAKQVAEEEGVTFINLNERMVSALNPIGEEKVTGTYFYKRDHTHTSARGALLSASLISEGLAASDNDLKTYLLKDPKTHLPEKKDIFLIGDSTVASNNDTIVGWGVVFEKYFDTTRVRIHNKARGGRSSRTYRGEGLWDEVKDSLNEGDFVLMQFGHNDGGHIDTPKYRGSIRGMGDETQVVDFGNDSTEVVHTYGWYMKKYIEETKAKGATPIVLSMVPRNIWHGDKVERNDDDYAGLAKQAAEEMDAIFVNLNDAVAHKYEAMGKDKVKEYFPKDHTHTNKEGAELNTLTVAEKLKQIRNCNIRDYIYLPEEAKE
;
A
#
# COMPACT_ATOMS: atom_id res chain seq x y z
N MET A 1 -27.62 88.63 -42.48
CA MET A 1 -27.54 87.19 -42.72
C MET A 1 -26.26 86.66 -42.11
N LYS A 2 -26.37 85.83 -41.05
CA LYS A 2 -25.25 85.15 -40.40
C LYS A 2 -25.13 83.76 -41.01
N THR A 3 -23.93 83.33 -41.39
CA THR A 3 -23.64 81.91 -41.65
C THR A 3 -22.26 81.55 -41.12
N THR A 4 -22.29 80.85 -40.00
CA THR A 4 -21.22 80.12 -39.31
C THR A 4 -20.93 78.80 -40.04
N LYS A 5 -19.66 78.40 -40.17
CA LYS A 5 -19.22 77.00 -40.38
C LYS A 5 -17.84 76.85 -39.71
N LEU A 6 -17.76 76.39 -38.47
CA LEU A 6 -17.75 75.00 -37.96
C LEU A 6 -16.45 74.25 -38.31
N PHE A 7 -15.56 74.20 -37.31
CA PHE A 7 -14.38 73.33 -37.22
C PHE A 7 -14.81 71.87 -37.03
N ALA A 8 -14.23 70.94 -37.79
CA ALA A 8 -14.32 69.51 -37.54
C ALA A 8 -12.95 69.00 -37.06
N VAL A 9 -12.88 68.59 -35.79
CA VAL A 9 -11.75 67.87 -35.21
C VAL A 9 -12.13 66.38 -35.21
N LEU A 10 -11.43 65.57 -35.99
CA LEU A 10 -11.53 64.11 -35.95
C LEU A 10 -10.63 63.58 -34.82
N LEU A 11 -11.23 63.02 -33.77
CA LEU A 11 -10.55 62.19 -32.78
C LEU A 11 -10.54 60.74 -33.30
N LEU A 12 -9.37 60.22 -33.69
CA LEU A 12 -9.15 58.79 -33.89
C LEU A 12 -8.88 58.15 -32.52
N MET A 13 -9.87 57.42 -31.98
CA MET A 13 -9.62 56.44 -30.92
C MET A 13 -9.08 55.16 -31.55
N ALA A 14 -7.78 54.88 -31.35
CA ALA A 14 -7.18 53.60 -31.66
C ALA A 14 -7.50 52.61 -30.53
N SER A 15 -8.45 51.72 -30.79
CA SER A 15 -8.73 50.56 -29.94
C SER A 15 -7.58 49.57 -30.07
N PHE A 16 -6.66 49.55 -29.09
CA PHE A 16 -5.70 48.46 -28.96
C PHE A 16 -6.45 47.20 -28.50
N VAL A 17 -6.91 46.41 -29.47
CA VAL A 17 -7.30 45.02 -29.22
C VAL A 17 -6.00 44.28 -28.93
N SER A 18 -5.70 44.10 -27.64
CA SER A 18 -4.61 43.23 -27.20
C SER A 18 -5.00 41.80 -27.58
N CYS A 19 -4.48 41.32 -28.71
CA CYS A 19 -4.59 39.93 -29.10
C CYS A 19 -3.68 39.16 -28.16
N GLU A 20 -4.25 38.58 -27.10
CA GLU A 20 -3.50 37.63 -26.26
C GLU A 20 -3.10 36.45 -27.13
N GLN A 21 -1.81 36.41 -27.50
CA GLN A 21 -1.23 35.25 -28.14
C GLN A 21 -1.42 34.04 -27.22
N LYS A 22 -2.13 33.03 -27.73
CA LYS A 22 -2.27 31.73 -27.07
C LYS A 22 -0.84 31.20 -26.83
N PRO A 23 -0.50 30.73 -25.61
CA PRO A 23 0.81 30.16 -25.33
C PRO A 23 1.17 29.08 -26.35
N GLU A 24 2.39 29.11 -26.84
CA GLU A 24 2.89 28.16 -27.82
C GLU A 24 3.24 26.84 -27.09
N GLY A 25 2.30 25.89 -27.08
CA GLY A 25 2.46 24.57 -26.42
C GLY A 25 1.32 24.24 -25.46
N LYS A 26 1.34 23.00 -24.93
CA LYS A 26 0.42 22.59 -23.85
C LYS A 26 0.84 23.24 -22.53
N PRO A 27 -0.08 23.79 -21.72
CA PRO A 27 0.27 24.22 -20.38
C PRO A 27 0.66 23.01 -19.52
N THR A 28 1.61 23.22 -18.61
CA THR A 28 2.07 22.20 -17.67
C THR A 28 1.43 22.42 -16.30
N VAL A 29 0.95 21.34 -15.69
CA VAL A 29 0.41 21.30 -14.34
C VAL A 29 1.51 20.81 -13.40
N TYR A 30 2.17 21.75 -12.73
CA TYR A 30 3.16 21.47 -11.71
C TYR A 30 2.48 21.18 -10.38
N ILE A 31 2.78 20.03 -9.78
CA ILE A 31 2.25 19.62 -8.49
C ILE A 31 3.38 19.65 -7.46
N ILE A 32 3.19 20.40 -6.38
CA ILE A 32 4.16 20.51 -5.28
C ILE A 32 3.49 20.23 -3.93
N GLY A 33 4.24 19.68 -3.00
CA GLY A 33 3.72 19.30 -1.69
C GLY A 33 4.56 18.28 -0.95
N ASP A 34 3.93 17.60 0.00
CA ASP A 34 4.54 16.63 0.91
C ASP A 34 4.26 15.15 0.52
N SER A 35 4.44 14.23 1.48
CA SER A 35 4.27 12.79 1.27
C SER A 35 2.84 12.35 0.95
N THR A 36 1.84 13.19 1.22
CA THR A 36 0.44 12.94 0.85
C THR A 36 0.13 13.39 -0.59
N VAL A 37 1.07 14.11 -1.22
CA VAL A 37 1.02 14.55 -2.62
C VAL A 37 1.89 13.65 -3.49
N LYS A 38 3.08 13.27 -3.00
CA LYS A 38 3.95 12.24 -3.60
C LYS A 38 4.71 11.48 -2.53
N ASN A 39 4.49 10.17 -2.45
CA ASN A 39 5.19 9.31 -1.51
C ASN A 39 6.38 8.59 -2.16
N GLY A 40 7.54 8.59 -1.50
CA GLY A 40 8.73 7.90 -1.98
C GLY A 40 9.07 8.27 -3.42
N SER A 41 9.21 7.26 -4.28
CA SER A 41 9.48 7.45 -5.71
C SER A 41 8.24 7.73 -6.57
N GLY A 42 7.04 7.78 -5.98
CA GLY A 42 5.76 7.84 -6.70
C GLY A 42 5.30 6.50 -7.28
N LYS A 43 5.92 5.39 -6.85
CA LYS A 43 5.63 4.03 -7.35
C LYS A 43 4.86 3.16 -6.35
N GLY A 44 4.36 3.74 -5.27
CA GLY A 44 3.65 3.00 -4.22
C GLY A 44 4.56 2.18 -3.32
N ASP A 45 5.80 2.61 -3.11
CA ASP A 45 6.74 1.96 -2.20
C ASP A 45 6.12 1.84 -0.81
N GLY A 46 6.12 0.63 -0.24
CA GLY A 46 5.46 0.36 1.05
C GLY A 46 3.93 0.47 1.05
N GLY A 47 3.29 0.64 -0.13
CA GLY A 47 1.85 0.78 -0.26
C GLY A 47 1.31 2.19 -0.05
N LEU A 48 2.20 3.15 0.10
CA LEU A 48 1.86 4.55 0.35
C LEU A 48 1.81 5.32 -0.96
N TRP A 49 0.76 6.12 -1.16
CA TRP A 49 0.55 6.90 -2.37
C TRP A 49 0.27 8.35 -2.04
N GLY A 50 0.65 9.24 -2.96
CA GLY A 50 0.24 10.64 -2.94
C GLY A 50 -0.81 10.91 -4.02
N TRP A 51 -1.71 11.86 -3.79
CA TRP A 51 -2.78 12.15 -4.75
C TRP A 51 -2.25 12.72 -6.08
N GLY A 52 -1.07 13.34 -6.07
CA GLY A 52 -0.45 13.90 -7.26
C GLY A 52 -0.11 12.83 -8.30
N ASP A 53 0.12 11.59 -7.86
CA ASP A 53 0.42 10.44 -8.74
C ASP A 53 -0.82 9.91 -9.49
N TYR A 54 -2.02 10.45 -9.22
CA TYR A 54 -3.28 10.06 -9.87
C TYR A 54 -3.94 11.18 -10.68
N MET A 55 -3.38 12.40 -10.69
CA MET A 55 -4.02 13.53 -11.36
C MET A 55 -4.09 13.39 -12.89
N ASP A 56 -3.18 12.62 -13.48
CA ASP A 56 -3.19 12.27 -14.90
C ASP A 56 -4.42 11.47 -15.33
N GLN A 57 -5.09 10.79 -14.40
CA GLN A 57 -6.32 10.06 -14.67
C GLN A 57 -7.56 10.96 -14.77
N PHE A 58 -7.46 12.23 -14.38
CA PHE A 58 -8.58 13.18 -14.37
C PHE A 58 -8.40 14.37 -15.33
N LEU A 59 -7.19 14.59 -15.83
CA LEU A 59 -6.87 15.66 -16.78
C LEU A 59 -6.62 15.07 -18.17
N ASP A 60 -7.02 15.80 -19.20
CA ASP A 60 -6.76 15.45 -20.59
C ASP A 60 -5.28 15.69 -20.92
N THR A 61 -4.46 14.66 -20.74
CA THR A 61 -3.01 14.69 -21.01
C THR A 61 -2.66 14.88 -22.49
N THR A 62 -3.66 14.86 -23.39
CA THR A 62 -3.47 15.30 -24.77
C THR A 62 -3.45 16.82 -24.90
N GLN A 63 -3.88 17.57 -23.87
CA GLN A 63 -3.97 19.02 -23.85
C GLN A 63 -3.13 19.68 -22.74
N VAL A 64 -2.81 18.98 -21.65
CA VAL A 64 -1.90 19.43 -20.59
C VAL A 64 -0.78 18.42 -20.36
N ASP A 65 0.38 18.91 -19.92
CA ASP A 65 1.42 18.05 -19.33
C ASP A 65 1.32 18.11 -17.80
N ILE A 66 1.78 17.07 -17.10
CA ILE A 66 1.70 16.99 -15.63
C ILE A 66 3.06 16.61 -15.06
N GLU A 67 3.53 17.40 -14.09
CA GLU A 67 4.80 17.16 -13.42
C GLU A 67 4.63 17.16 -11.89
N ASN A 68 4.76 15.99 -11.26
CA ASN A 68 4.70 15.85 -9.81
C ASN A 68 6.08 16.03 -9.16
N HIS A 69 6.34 17.25 -8.71
CA HIS A 69 7.54 17.72 -8.01
C HIS A 69 7.42 17.67 -6.48
N ALA A 70 6.30 17.20 -5.93
CA ALA A 70 6.18 17.01 -4.50
C ALA A 70 7.26 16.05 -3.97
N LEU A 71 7.65 16.23 -2.70
CA LEU A 71 8.65 15.39 -2.07
C LEU A 71 8.20 14.95 -0.68
N GLY A 72 8.24 13.63 -0.45
CA GLY A 72 7.92 13.06 0.85
C GLY A 72 8.76 13.67 1.98
N GLY A 73 8.07 14.10 3.05
CA GLY A 73 8.71 14.66 4.23
C GLY A 73 9.11 16.14 4.13
N THR A 74 8.72 16.88 3.11
CA THR A 74 8.89 18.35 3.09
C THR A 74 7.71 19.08 3.73
N SER A 75 7.98 20.25 4.28
CA SER A 75 7.03 21.29 4.68
C SER A 75 7.09 22.45 3.69
N SER A 76 6.21 23.45 3.79
CA SER A 76 6.25 24.65 2.94
C SER A 76 7.61 25.39 3.02
N ARG A 77 8.23 25.35 4.21
CA ARG A 77 9.62 25.80 4.47
C ARG A 77 10.64 24.91 3.80
N THR A 78 10.69 23.63 4.18
CA THR A 78 11.81 22.76 3.79
C THR A 78 11.77 22.38 2.32
N PHE A 79 10.63 22.53 1.64
CA PHE A 79 10.57 22.46 0.19
C PHE A 79 11.40 23.58 -0.46
N GLN A 80 11.27 24.79 0.06
CA GLN A 80 12.00 25.96 -0.45
C GLN A 80 13.46 25.99 0.02
N SER A 81 13.75 25.73 1.30
CA SER A 81 15.13 25.76 1.80
C SER A 81 16.02 24.66 1.21
N LYS A 82 15.44 23.56 0.73
CA LYS A 82 16.17 22.50 -0.01
C LYS A 82 16.35 22.81 -1.49
N GLY A 83 15.90 23.96 -1.97
CA GLY A 83 16.02 24.32 -3.38
C GLY A 83 15.06 23.57 -4.31
N LEU A 84 13.98 22.97 -3.79
CA LEU A 84 13.06 22.16 -4.62
C LEU A 84 12.05 23.02 -5.39
N TRP A 85 11.84 24.27 -4.96
CA TRP A 85 10.96 25.21 -5.64
C TRP A 85 11.63 25.85 -6.86
N GLU A 86 12.93 26.11 -6.78
CA GLU A 86 13.71 26.84 -7.79
C GLU A 86 13.62 26.17 -9.17
N PRO A 87 13.84 24.85 -9.34
CA PRO A 87 13.69 24.19 -10.63
C PRO A 87 12.28 24.28 -11.21
N VAL A 88 11.25 24.23 -10.37
CA VAL A 88 9.85 24.38 -10.78
C VAL A 88 9.63 25.80 -11.28
N LYS A 89 9.95 26.80 -10.46
CA LYS A 89 9.83 28.23 -10.78
C LYS A 89 10.54 28.60 -12.08
N ASP A 90 11.74 28.09 -12.29
CA ASP A 90 12.55 28.40 -13.46
C ASP A 90 11.97 27.76 -14.74
N SER A 91 11.18 26.70 -14.60
CA SER A 91 10.49 26.02 -15.71
C SER A 91 9.13 26.63 -16.05
N LEU A 92 8.51 27.39 -15.14
CA LEU A 92 7.19 27.98 -15.32
C LEU A 92 7.11 28.92 -16.53
N LYS A 93 6.02 28.77 -17.29
CA LYS A 93 5.62 29.62 -18.41
C LYS A 93 4.24 30.23 -18.15
N LYS A 94 3.93 31.30 -18.89
CA LYS A 94 2.60 31.92 -18.86
C LYS A 94 1.53 30.89 -19.25
N GLY A 95 0.55 30.69 -18.37
CA GLY A 95 -0.56 29.75 -18.57
C GLY A 95 -0.35 28.38 -17.92
N ASP A 96 0.82 28.10 -17.35
CA ASP A 96 1.02 26.89 -16.53
C ASP A 96 0.22 26.96 -15.22
N TYR A 97 0.00 25.82 -14.59
CA TYR A 97 -0.71 25.71 -13.31
C TYR A 97 0.24 25.21 -12.23
N VAL A 98 0.07 25.73 -11.00
CA VAL A 98 0.81 25.24 -9.82
C VAL A 98 -0.18 24.79 -8.77
N LEU A 99 -0.33 23.47 -8.61
CA LEU A 99 -1.14 22.84 -7.58
C LEU A 99 -0.26 22.63 -6.34
N LEU A 100 -0.57 23.32 -5.24
CA LEU A 100 0.23 23.24 -4.02
C LEU A 100 -0.57 22.80 -2.80
N GLN A 101 -0.01 21.85 -2.04
CA GLN A 101 -0.55 21.38 -0.77
C GLN A 101 0.58 21.09 0.25
N PHE A 102 0.57 21.83 1.36
CA PHE A 102 1.47 21.63 2.49
C PHE A 102 0.69 21.67 3.81
N GLY A 103 1.37 21.40 4.94
CA GLY A 103 0.83 21.55 6.29
C GLY A 103 1.06 20.34 7.21
N HIS A 104 1.22 19.12 6.69
CA HIS A 104 1.42 17.94 7.56
C HIS A 104 2.76 17.97 8.30
N ASN A 105 3.83 18.42 7.61
CA ASN A 105 5.17 18.51 8.17
C ASN A 105 5.44 19.89 8.81
N ASP A 106 4.70 20.91 8.42
CA ASP A 106 4.78 22.28 8.96
C ASP A 106 4.38 22.37 10.43
N SER A 107 3.57 21.41 10.91
CA SER A 107 3.13 21.30 12.32
C SER A 107 4.20 20.79 13.28
N GLY A 108 5.38 20.42 12.77
CA GLY A 108 6.51 19.98 13.58
C GLY A 108 7.12 21.09 14.44
N ALA A 109 8.15 20.74 15.23
CA ALA A 109 8.92 21.73 15.96
C ALA A 109 9.64 22.68 14.99
N LEU A 110 9.76 23.95 15.38
CA LEU A 110 10.41 24.98 14.56
C LEU A 110 11.89 24.65 14.35
N ASN A 111 12.54 24.12 15.39
CA ASN A 111 13.92 23.67 15.38
C ASN A 111 14.01 22.36 16.19
N ASP A 112 14.62 21.34 15.61
CA ASP A 112 14.88 20.04 16.26
C ASP A 112 16.04 19.33 15.53
N ASP A 113 16.67 18.35 16.18
CA ASP A 113 17.83 17.61 15.66
C ASP A 113 17.47 16.38 14.80
N SER A 114 16.18 16.20 14.49
CA SER A 114 15.67 14.98 13.85
C SER A 114 15.11 15.22 12.44
N ARG A 115 14.40 16.34 12.24
CA ARG A 115 13.59 16.66 11.08
C ARG A 115 13.72 18.14 10.73
N ALA A 116 13.63 19.05 11.71
CA ALA A 116 13.68 20.51 11.55
C ALA A 116 12.74 21.06 10.46
N ARG A 117 11.44 20.68 10.50
CA ARG A 117 10.47 20.98 9.42
C ARG A 117 9.45 22.05 9.75
N GLY A 118 9.29 22.42 11.02
CA GLY A 118 8.21 23.29 11.46
C GLY A 118 8.28 24.70 10.89
N THR A 119 7.11 25.36 10.87
CA THR A 119 6.96 26.77 10.51
C THR A 119 6.34 27.54 11.67
N ILE A 120 6.48 28.86 11.68
CA ILE A 120 5.70 29.69 12.62
C ILE A 120 4.21 29.54 12.25
N LYS A 121 3.36 29.33 13.27
CA LYS A 121 1.93 29.06 13.08
C LYS A 121 1.20 30.35 12.68
N GLY A 122 0.29 30.24 11.72
CA GLY A 122 -0.52 31.36 11.26
C GLY A 122 -0.13 31.85 9.87
N VAL A 123 -0.66 33.04 9.55
CA VAL A 123 -0.52 33.64 8.22
C VAL A 123 0.20 34.98 8.25
N GLY A 124 0.74 35.44 9.38
CA GLY A 124 1.39 36.75 9.44
C GLY A 124 2.73 36.77 8.72
N GLU A 125 3.47 37.86 8.90
CA GLU A 125 4.81 38.06 8.36
C GLU A 125 5.90 37.76 9.42
N GLU A 126 5.54 37.03 10.49
CA GLU A 126 6.46 36.69 11.56
C GLU A 126 7.65 35.88 11.03
N SER A 127 8.80 36.14 11.64
CA SER A 127 10.04 35.40 11.38
C SER A 127 10.84 35.20 12.66
N GLU A 128 11.66 34.16 12.69
CA GLU A 128 12.56 33.81 13.78
C GLU A 128 13.89 33.32 13.20
N GLU A 129 15.00 33.86 13.69
CA GLU A 129 16.33 33.38 13.36
C GLU A 129 16.66 32.16 14.22
N ILE A 130 17.13 31.08 13.60
CA ILE A 130 17.56 29.87 14.28
C ILE A 130 18.91 29.40 13.78
N ASP A 131 19.66 28.73 14.66
CA ASP A 131 20.72 27.82 14.25
C ASP A 131 20.10 26.41 14.15
N ASN A 132 19.94 25.91 12.92
CA ASN A 132 19.26 24.65 12.66
C ASN A 132 20.03 23.49 13.30
N MET A 133 19.41 22.79 14.26
CA MET A 133 20.06 21.73 15.02
C MET A 133 20.41 20.51 14.16
N LEU A 134 19.70 20.29 13.05
CA LEU A 134 19.91 19.17 12.14
C LEU A 134 21.01 19.46 11.09
N THR A 135 21.04 20.66 10.52
CA THR A 135 22.00 21.02 9.45
C THR A 135 23.24 21.76 9.98
N GLY A 136 23.14 22.39 11.14
CA GLY A 136 24.15 23.30 11.70
C GLY A 136 24.20 24.67 11.01
N GLU A 137 23.27 24.95 10.10
CA GLU A 137 23.22 26.21 9.35
C GLU A 137 22.33 27.24 10.05
N HIS A 138 22.70 28.51 9.94
CA HIS A 138 21.85 29.61 10.37
C HIS A 138 20.77 29.89 9.32
N GLU A 139 19.50 29.98 9.72
CA GLU A 139 18.40 30.29 8.81
C GLU A 139 17.31 31.15 9.47
N VAL A 140 16.57 31.89 8.63
CA VAL A 140 15.39 32.66 9.04
C VAL A 140 14.14 31.86 8.73
N VAL A 141 13.36 31.55 9.76
CA VAL A 141 12.13 30.78 9.63
C VAL A 141 10.92 31.69 9.65
N HIS A 142 10.09 31.62 8.61
CA HIS A 142 8.87 32.40 8.50
C HIS A 142 7.60 31.63 8.92
N SER A 143 6.48 32.35 8.95
CA SER A 143 5.14 31.77 9.10
C SER A 143 4.75 30.86 7.94
N TYR A 144 3.83 29.93 8.20
CA TYR A 144 3.24 29.08 7.17
C TYR A 144 2.66 29.91 6.01
N GLY A 145 1.90 30.96 6.33
CA GLY A 145 1.29 31.79 5.29
C GLY A 145 2.32 32.57 4.46
N TRP A 146 3.42 33.00 5.08
CA TRP A 146 4.52 33.65 4.35
C TRP A 146 5.09 32.74 3.26
N TYR A 147 5.40 31.48 3.61
CA TYR A 147 5.96 30.52 2.65
C TYR A 147 5.00 30.22 1.49
N LEU A 148 3.70 30.11 1.77
CA LEU A 148 2.69 29.94 0.71
C LEU A 148 2.59 31.18 -0.19
N ARG A 149 2.52 32.39 0.39
CA ARG A 149 2.47 33.64 -0.38
C ARG A 149 3.67 33.80 -1.29
N LYS A 150 4.87 33.47 -0.81
CA LYS A 150 6.09 33.52 -1.63
C LYS A 150 5.97 32.66 -2.89
N VAL A 151 5.59 31.39 -2.76
CA VAL A 151 5.37 30.49 -3.90
C VAL A 151 4.29 31.02 -4.84
N ILE A 152 3.16 31.48 -4.29
CA ILE A 152 2.03 32.02 -5.08
C ILE A 152 2.46 33.26 -5.88
N LYS A 153 3.17 34.20 -5.25
CA LYS A 153 3.65 35.43 -5.91
C LYS A 153 4.66 35.12 -7.00
N GLU A 154 5.67 34.30 -6.69
CA GLU A 154 6.69 33.90 -7.66
C GLU A 154 6.08 33.14 -8.86
N ALA A 155 5.06 32.32 -8.65
CA ALA A 155 4.35 31.66 -9.74
C ALA A 155 3.55 32.65 -10.60
N LYS A 156 2.84 33.60 -10.00
CA LYS A 156 2.11 34.66 -10.73
C LYS A 156 3.06 35.56 -11.52
N GLU A 157 4.23 35.88 -10.99
CA GLU A 157 5.26 36.67 -11.68
C GLU A 157 5.74 35.97 -12.97
N LYS A 158 5.71 34.63 -13.01
CA LYS A 158 5.97 33.83 -14.22
C LYS A 158 4.75 33.69 -15.14
N GLY A 159 3.61 34.24 -14.75
CA GLY A 159 2.33 34.12 -15.46
C GLY A 159 1.64 32.76 -15.28
N ALA A 160 2.08 31.95 -14.32
CA ALA A 160 1.41 30.71 -13.95
C ALA A 160 0.20 30.98 -13.02
N ILE A 161 -0.67 29.99 -12.88
CA ILE A 161 -1.95 30.05 -12.18
C ILE A 161 -1.90 29.13 -10.95
N PRO A 162 -1.70 29.67 -9.72
CA PRO A 162 -1.66 28.86 -8.52
C PRO A 162 -3.04 28.35 -8.10
N VAL A 163 -3.08 27.13 -7.55
CA VAL A 163 -4.24 26.51 -6.92
C VAL A 163 -3.80 25.92 -5.58
N VAL A 164 -4.42 26.38 -4.49
CA VAL A 164 -4.06 25.97 -3.13
C VAL A 164 -5.05 24.94 -2.62
N MET A 165 -4.55 23.84 -2.06
CA MET A 165 -5.37 22.83 -1.37
C MET A 165 -5.13 22.88 0.14
N SER A 166 -6.19 22.64 0.93
CA SER A 166 -5.98 22.25 2.33
C SER A 166 -5.33 20.86 2.42
N PRO A 167 -4.47 20.59 3.42
CA PRO A 167 -3.94 19.24 3.62
C PRO A 167 -5.06 18.24 3.91
N ILE A 168 -4.90 17.00 3.44
CA ILE A 168 -5.85 15.91 3.64
C ILE A 168 -6.10 15.66 5.16
N PRO A 169 -7.24 15.07 5.57
CA PRO A 169 -7.40 14.71 6.98
C PRO A 169 -6.38 13.64 7.36
N ARG A 170 -5.92 13.68 8.61
CA ARG A 170 -5.27 12.51 9.22
C ARG A 170 -6.33 11.47 9.53
N ASN A 171 -5.94 10.20 9.55
CA ASN A 171 -6.79 9.07 9.97
C ASN A 171 -6.98 9.03 11.50
N ASP A 172 -7.26 10.20 12.08
CA ASP A 172 -7.48 10.40 13.50
C ASP A 172 -8.99 10.56 13.72
N TRP A 173 -9.59 9.54 14.33
CA TRP A 173 -11.03 9.47 14.56
C TRP A 173 -11.37 9.88 16.00
N THR A 174 -12.41 10.69 16.16
CA THR A 174 -13.01 11.03 17.45
C THR A 174 -14.52 10.91 17.31
N ASP A 175 -15.16 10.12 18.18
CA ASP A 175 -16.60 9.85 18.12
C ASP A 175 -17.09 9.40 16.73
N GLY A 176 -16.30 8.55 16.06
CA GLY A 176 -16.61 8.04 14.72
C GLY A 176 -16.52 9.09 13.61
N LYS A 177 -15.78 10.18 13.80
CA LYS A 177 -15.57 11.22 12.79
C LYS A 177 -14.10 11.60 12.64
N LEU A 178 -13.68 11.83 11.40
CA LEU A 178 -12.39 12.44 11.08
C LEU A 178 -12.35 13.92 11.50
N SER A 179 -11.19 14.32 11.98
CA SER A 179 -10.92 15.72 12.36
C SER A 179 -10.77 16.63 11.14
N ARG A 180 -11.31 17.85 11.25
CA ARG A 180 -11.12 18.94 10.29
C ARG A 180 -9.95 19.82 10.68
N ASN A 181 -9.27 20.40 9.70
CA ASN A 181 -8.14 21.32 9.90
C ASN A 181 -8.46 22.78 9.52
N ASP A 182 -9.74 23.15 9.53
CA ASP A 182 -10.27 24.49 9.20
C ASP A 182 -9.82 25.59 10.16
N LYS A 183 -9.37 25.22 11.36
CA LYS A 183 -8.82 26.14 12.37
C LYS A 183 -7.28 26.13 12.46
N SER A 184 -6.61 25.43 11.55
CA SER A 184 -5.15 25.31 11.50
C SER A 184 -4.65 25.42 10.05
N TYR A 185 -3.75 24.55 9.60
CA TYR A 185 -3.10 24.64 8.29
C TYR A 185 -4.08 24.66 7.10
N GLY A 186 -5.23 23.99 7.19
CA GLY A 186 -6.26 24.08 6.15
C GLY A 186 -6.97 25.43 6.14
N GLY A 187 -7.27 25.99 7.32
CA GLY A 187 -7.80 27.34 7.47
C GLY A 187 -6.82 28.43 7.03
N TRP A 188 -5.54 28.29 7.37
CA TRP A 188 -4.49 29.23 6.95
C TRP A 188 -4.22 29.17 5.45
N ALA A 189 -4.22 27.96 4.86
CA ALA A 189 -4.12 27.80 3.41
C ALA A 189 -5.28 28.48 2.68
N LYS A 190 -6.51 28.32 3.21
CA LYS A 190 -7.70 29.01 2.72
C LYS A 190 -7.52 30.53 2.78
N GLN A 191 -7.15 31.05 3.94
CA GLN A 191 -7.00 32.49 4.15
C GLN A 191 -5.95 33.08 3.20
N VAL A 192 -4.79 32.45 3.05
CA VAL A 192 -3.76 32.89 2.10
C VAL A 192 -4.28 32.89 0.66
N ALA A 193 -5.00 31.84 0.26
CA ALA A 193 -5.56 31.75 -1.08
C ALA A 193 -6.58 32.87 -1.36
N GLU A 194 -7.43 33.19 -0.39
CA GLU A 194 -8.38 34.31 -0.46
C GLU A 194 -7.68 35.67 -0.54
N GLU A 195 -6.68 35.91 0.33
CA GLU A 195 -5.88 37.15 0.33
C GLU A 195 -5.10 37.36 -0.98
N GLU A 196 -4.59 36.27 -1.56
CA GLU A 196 -3.89 36.29 -2.83
C GLU A 196 -4.84 36.21 -4.04
N GLY A 197 -6.14 36.02 -3.85
CA GLY A 197 -7.10 35.89 -4.96
C GLY A 197 -6.80 34.72 -5.90
N VAL A 198 -6.37 33.57 -5.35
CA VAL A 198 -6.14 32.33 -6.10
C VAL A 198 -7.18 31.28 -5.73
N THR A 199 -7.34 30.26 -6.58
CA THR A 199 -8.32 29.19 -6.33
C THR A 199 -7.93 28.39 -5.08
N PHE A 200 -8.89 28.19 -4.20
CA PHE A 200 -8.76 27.30 -3.05
C PHE A 200 -9.68 26.08 -3.19
N ILE A 201 -9.11 24.89 -2.98
CA ILE A 201 -9.87 23.64 -2.88
C ILE A 201 -9.76 23.13 -1.46
N ASN A 202 -10.90 23.07 -0.76
CA ASN A 202 -10.96 22.50 0.59
C ASN A 202 -10.95 20.95 0.54
N LEU A 203 -9.81 20.37 0.21
CA LEU A 203 -9.65 18.93 0.10
C LEU A 203 -9.88 18.21 1.43
N ASN A 204 -9.49 18.84 2.55
CA ASN A 204 -9.76 18.32 3.89
C ASN A 204 -11.26 18.05 4.10
N GLU A 205 -12.10 19.07 3.90
CA GLU A 205 -13.56 18.94 4.07
C GLU A 205 -14.16 17.91 3.13
N ARG A 206 -13.72 17.92 1.86
CA ARG A 206 -14.21 16.99 0.84
C ARG A 206 -13.92 15.54 1.22
N MET A 207 -12.70 15.25 1.67
CA MET A 207 -12.34 13.91 2.12
C MET A 207 -13.06 13.52 3.40
N VAL A 208 -13.16 14.41 4.39
CA VAL A 208 -13.91 14.16 5.63
C VAL A 208 -15.37 13.82 5.33
N SER A 209 -16.00 14.59 4.44
CA SER A 209 -17.39 14.35 4.00
C SER A 209 -17.55 13.03 3.25
N ALA A 210 -16.57 12.63 2.43
CA ALA A 210 -16.61 11.36 1.70
C ALA A 210 -16.35 10.13 2.61
N LEU A 211 -15.46 10.25 3.60
CA LEU A 211 -14.99 9.12 4.40
C LEU A 211 -15.78 8.89 5.69
N ASN A 212 -16.34 9.93 6.32
CA ASN A 212 -17.13 9.76 7.55
C ASN A 212 -18.31 8.78 7.40
N PRO A 213 -19.11 8.82 6.30
CA PRO A 213 -20.19 7.84 6.11
C PRO A 213 -19.71 6.39 5.94
N ILE A 214 -18.44 6.19 5.55
CA ILE A 214 -17.83 4.86 5.38
C ILE A 214 -17.47 4.26 6.74
N GLY A 215 -16.98 5.09 7.67
CA GLY A 215 -16.63 4.71 9.04
C GLY A 215 -15.21 4.17 9.20
N GLU A 216 -14.64 4.35 10.39
CA GLU A 216 -13.24 4.07 10.74
C GLU A 216 -12.76 2.68 10.31
N GLU A 217 -13.52 1.63 10.65
CA GLU A 217 -13.15 0.23 10.37
C GLU A 217 -12.91 -0.02 8.88
N LYS A 218 -13.72 0.58 8.02
CA LYS A 218 -13.63 0.44 6.55
C LYS A 218 -12.67 1.43 5.93
N VAL A 219 -12.33 2.52 6.61
CA VAL A 219 -11.41 3.55 6.12
C VAL A 219 -9.96 3.17 6.42
N THR A 220 -9.67 2.73 7.65
CA THR A 220 -8.34 2.33 8.11
C THR A 220 -7.89 1.06 7.40
N GLY A 221 -6.75 1.12 6.71
CA GLY A 221 -6.24 0.01 5.90
C GLY A 221 -6.87 -0.14 4.52
N THR A 222 -7.84 0.71 4.15
CA THR A 222 -8.42 0.75 2.79
C THR A 222 -8.12 2.05 2.06
N TYR A 223 -8.33 3.20 2.71
CA TYR A 223 -8.05 4.53 2.16
C TYR A 223 -6.81 5.16 2.81
N PHE A 224 -6.61 4.92 4.10
CA PHE A 224 -5.36 5.22 4.79
C PHE A 224 -4.54 3.97 5.00
N TYR A 225 -3.23 4.14 5.10
CA TYR A 225 -2.35 3.06 5.49
C TYR A 225 -2.71 2.58 6.91
N LYS A 226 -2.67 1.27 7.16
CA LYS A 226 -3.18 0.70 8.43
C LYS A 226 -2.38 1.13 9.67
N ARG A 227 -1.10 1.47 9.48
CA ARG A 227 -0.12 1.66 10.57
C ARG A 227 0.34 3.09 10.75
N ASP A 228 -0.11 3.97 9.88
CA ASP A 228 0.10 5.39 10.08
C ASP A 228 -1.23 6.11 9.90
N HIS A 229 -1.28 7.30 10.48
CA HIS A 229 -2.46 8.12 10.46
C HIS A 229 -2.41 9.23 9.41
N THR A 230 -1.47 9.19 8.45
CA THR A 230 -1.23 10.32 7.54
C THR A 230 -1.23 9.92 6.08
N HIS A 231 -0.58 8.82 5.72
CA HIS A 231 -0.42 8.42 4.34
C HIS A 231 -1.62 7.60 3.85
N THR A 232 -1.98 7.84 2.60
CA THR A 232 -3.07 7.14 1.94
C THR A 232 -2.57 5.88 1.23
N SER A 233 -3.46 4.91 1.08
CA SER A 233 -3.30 3.86 0.10
C SER A 233 -3.53 4.42 -1.31
N ALA A 234 -3.30 3.60 -2.34
CA ALA A 234 -3.67 3.93 -3.73
C ALA A 234 -5.13 4.41 -3.85
N ARG A 235 -6.05 3.75 -3.13
CA ARG A 235 -7.48 4.10 -3.16
C ARG A 235 -7.76 5.43 -2.47
N GLY A 236 -7.06 5.75 -1.38
CA GLY A 236 -7.16 7.05 -0.74
C GLY A 236 -6.60 8.18 -1.61
N ALA A 237 -5.44 7.97 -2.22
CA ALA A 237 -4.82 8.92 -3.14
C ALA A 237 -5.71 9.19 -4.38
N LEU A 238 -6.29 8.13 -4.97
CA LEU A 238 -7.24 8.27 -6.08
C LEU A 238 -8.52 9.03 -5.66
N LEU A 239 -9.05 8.75 -4.46
CA LEU A 239 -10.19 9.51 -3.91
C LEU A 239 -9.84 11.00 -3.78
N SER A 240 -8.68 11.32 -3.22
CA SER A 240 -8.20 12.70 -3.11
C SER A 240 -8.12 13.38 -4.48
N ALA A 241 -7.51 12.74 -5.48
CA ALA A 241 -7.42 13.27 -6.84
C ALA A 241 -8.79 13.50 -7.48
N SER A 242 -9.74 12.58 -7.28
CA SER A 242 -11.14 12.76 -7.72
C SER A 242 -11.79 13.99 -7.09
N LEU A 243 -11.62 14.17 -5.78
CA LEU A 243 -12.20 15.29 -5.04
C LEU A 243 -11.55 16.64 -5.39
N ILE A 244 -10.27 16.63 -5.77
CA ILE A 244 -9.58 17.80 -6.34
C ILE A 244 -10.20 18.16 -7.69
N SER A 245 -10.40 17.18 -8.57
CA SER A 245 -11.04 17.38 -9.89
C SER A 245 -12.46 17.91 -9.77
N GLU A 246 -13.26 17.40 -8.82
CA GLU A 246 -14.57 17.97 -8.48
C GLU A 246 -14.47 19.40 -7.94
N GLY A 247 -13.43 19.68 -7.14
CA GLY A 247 -13.11 21.02 -6.65
C GLY A 247 -12.82 22.01 -7.77
N LEU A 248 -11.99 21.60 -8.73
CA LEU A 248 -11.67 22.39 -9.93
C LEU A 248 -12.92 22.63 -10.78
N ALA A 249 -13.72 21.58 -11.03
CA ALA A 249 -14.95 21.68 -11.80
C ALA A 249 -15.96 22.67 -11.20
N ALA A 250 -16.04 22.73 -9.87
CA ALA A 250 -16.92 23.64 -9.14
C ALA A 250 -16.35 25.06 -8.97
N SER A 251 -15.11 25.31 -9.41
CA SER A 251 -14.44 26.61 -9.29
C SER A 251 -14.50 27.42 -10.57
N ASP A 252 -14.05 28.67 -10.51
CA ASP A 252 -13.82 29.52 -11.68
C ASP A 252 -12.43 29.32 -12.31
N ASN A 253 -11.64 28.35 -11.84
CA ASN A 253 -10.30 28.09 -12.38
C ASN A 253 -10.36 27.46 -13.78
N ASP A 254 -9.56 27.99 -14.71
CA ASP A 254 -9.54 27.53 -16.10
C ASP A 254 -8.99 26.11 -16.27
N LEU A 255 -8.26 25.55 -15.29
CA LEU A 255 -7.81 24.16 -15.32
C LEU A 255 -9.01 23.18 -15.48
N LYS A 256 -10.21 23.58 -15.06
CA LYS A 256 -11.44 22.80 -15.25
C LYS A 256 -11.74 22.47 -16.71
N THR A 257 -11.24 23.27 -17.66
CA THR A 257 -11.42 23.05 -19.10
C THR A 257 -10.67 21.83 -19.62
N TYR A 258 -9.63 21.39 -18.88
CA TYR A 258 -8.84 20.20 -19.20
C TYR A 258 -9.31 18.96 -18.42
N LEU A 259 -10.37 19.03 -17.62
CA LEU A 259 -10.90 17.86 -16.92
C LEU A 259 -11.55 16.87 -17.90
N LEU A 260 -11.27 15.59 -17.71
CA LEU A 260 -11.94 14.52 -18.43
C LEU A 260 -13.41 14.45 -17.99
N LYS A 261 -14.32 14.38 -18.97
CA LYS A 261 -15.77 14.28 -18.71
C LYS A 261 -16.15 12.94 -18.07
N ASP A 262 -15.44 11.87 -18.41
CA ASP A 262 -15.66 10.51 -17.92
C ASP A 262 -14.28 9.84 -17.68
N PRO A 263 -13.61 10.16 -16.56
CA PRO A 263 -12.27 9.66 -16.28
C PRO A 263 -12.28 8.15 -16.05
N LYS A 264 -11.47 7.42 -16.82
CA LYS A 264 -11.26 5.98 -16.63
C LYS A 264 -10.15 5.77 -15.61
N THR A 265 -10.55 5.56 -14.36
CA THR A 265 -9.59 5.39 -13.27
C THR A 265 -9.12 3.95 -13.12
N HIS A 266 -7.89 3.78 -12.66
CA HIS A 266 -7.29 2.50 -12.37
C HIS A 266 -6.41 2.57 -11.12
N LEU A 267 -6.39 1.47 -10.38
CA LEU A 267 -5.49 1.28 -9.23
C LEU A 267 -4.34 0.35 -9.64
N PRO A 268 -3.22 0.35 -8.91
CA PRO A 268 -2.15 -0.61 -9.10
C PRO A 268 -2.68 -2.03 -9.01
N GLU A 269 -2.18 -2.91 -9.89
CA GLU A 269 -2.54 -4.31 -9.85
C GLU A 269 -2.10 -4.96 -8.53
N LYS A 270 -3.00 -5.75 -7.94
CA LYS A 270 -2.66 -6.56 -6.77
C LYS A 270 -1.96 -7.84 -7.20
N LYS A 271 -1.03 -8.32 -6.38
CA LYS A 271 -0.44 -9.65 -6.50
C LYS A 271 -1.29 -10.71 -5.81
N ASP A 272 -1.37 -11.91 -6.36
CA ASP A 272 -2.11 -13.00 -5.75
C ASP A 272 -1.18 -13.87 -4.88
N ILE A 273 -1.64 -14.22 -3.68
CA ILE A 273 -0.98 -15.14 -2.76
C ILE A 273 -1.88 -16.36 -2.58
N PHE A 274 -1.44 -17.49 -3.11
CA PHE A 274 -2.13 -18.77 -2.97
C PHE A 274 -1.56 -19.56 -1.80
N LEU A 275 -2.44 -20.04 -0.92
CA LEU A 275 -2.09 -20.97 0.15
C LEU A 275 -2.59 -22.36 -0.25
N ILE A 276 -1.70 -23.32 -0.38
CA ILE A 276 -2.05 -24.73 -0.60
C ILE A 276 -1.56 -25.57 0.58
N GLY A 277 -2.35 -26.57 0.95
CA GLY A 277 -2.04 -27.40 2.10
C GLY A 277 -3.20 -28.23 2.60
N ASP A 278 -3.01 -28.76 3.80
CA ASP A 278 -3.93 -29.65 4.49
C ASP A 278 -4.90 -28.91 5.45
N SER A 279 -5.49 -29.65 6.39
CA SER A 279 -6.41 -29.11 7.40
C SER A 279 -5.77 -28.08 8.33
N THR A 280 -4.45 -28.08 8.52
CA THR A 280 -3.76 -27.10 9.36
C THR A 280 -3.57 -25.75 8.67
N VAL A 281 -3.84 -25.67 7.37
CA VAL A 281 -3.88 -24.42 6.57
C VAL A 281 -5.32 -24.02 6.25
N ALA A 282 -6.17 -25.00 5.93
CA ALA A 282 -7.54 -24.79 5.48
C ALA A 282 -8.50 -24.32 6.60
N SER A 283 -9.63 -23.74 6.19
CA SER A 283 -10.82 -23.67 7.05
C SER A 283 -11.52 -25.03 7.04
N ASN A 284 -11.68 -25.69 8.20
CA ASN A 284 -12.37 -26.98 8.28
C ASN A 284 -13.76 -26.83 8.90
N ASN A 285 -13.87 -26.13 10.04
CA ASN A 285 -15.11 -25.76 10.72
C ASN A 285 -14.82 -24.71 11.81
N ASP A 286 -15.84 -24.27 12.55
CA ASP A 286 -15.71 -23.23 13.57
C ASP A 286 -14.81 -23.61 14.77
N THR A 287 -14.56 -24.91 14.98
CA THR A 287 -13.70 -25.41 16.08
C THR A 287 -12.27 -25.68 15.63
N ILE A 288 -12.08 -26.09 14.37
CA ILE A 288 -10.78 -26.45 13.80
C ILE A 288 -10.44 -25.49 12.67
N VAL A 289 -9.48 -24.62 12.96
CA VAL A 289 -9.09 -23.50 12.12
C VAL A 289 -7.62 -23.65 11.75
N GLY A 290 -7.33 -23.72 10.46
CA GLY A 290 -5.97 -23.66 9.94
C GLY A 290 -5.44 -22.24 9.89
N TRP A 291 -4.11 -22.08 9.92
CA TRP A 291 -3.48 -20.76 9.95
C TRP A 291 -3.78 -19.92 8.69
N GLY A 292 -4.05 -20.57 7.55
CA GLY A 292 -4.41 -19.86 6.32
C GLY A 292 -5.73 -19.07 6.40
N VAL A 293 -6.58 -19.33 7.41
CA VAL A 293 -7.89 -18.67 7.56
C VAL A 293 -7.76 -17.22 8.01
N VAL A 294 -6.80 -16.91 8.86
CA VAL A 294 -6.58 -15.56 9.41
C VAL A 294 -5.35 -14.88 8.79
N PHE A 295 -4.85 -15.43 7.67
CA PHE A 295 -3.62 -14.99 7.02
C PHE A 295 -3.64 -13.51 6.63
N GLU A 296 -4.77 -13.01 6.15
CA GLU A 296 -4.94 -11.61 5.73
C GLU A 296 -4.72 -10.58 6.84
N LYS A 297 -4.81 -10.98 8.12
CA LYS A 297 -4.61 -10.10 9.28
C LYS A 297 -3.26 -9.38 9.25
N TYR A 298 -2.24 -10.03 8.68
CA TYR A 298 -0.85 -9.56 8.64
C TYR A 298 -0.41 -9.10 7.24
N PHE A 299 -1.33 -8.87 6.31
CA PHE A 299 -0.99 -8.50 4.93
C PHE A 299 -1.67 -7.20 4.46
N ASP A 300 -1.02 -6.52 3.52
CA ASP A 300 -1.58 -5.38 2.80
C ASP A 300 -2.59 -5.82 1.75
N THR A 301 -3.85 -6.00 2.17
CA THR A 301 -4.93 -6.38 1.26
C THR A 301 -5.27 -5.29 0.23
N THR A 302 -4.70 -4.09 0.32
CA THR A 302 -4.78 -3.09 -0.76
C THR A 302 -3.85 -3.42 -1.93
N ARG A 303 -2.81 -4.25 -1.71
CA ARG A 303 -1.80 -4.64 -2.70
C ARG A 303 -1.75 -6.13 -3.00
N VAL A 304 -2.31 -6.97 -2.14
CA VAL A 304 -2.39 -8.41 -2.36
C VAL A 304 -3.82 -8.94 -2.24
N ARG A 305 -4.09 -10.04 -2.94
CA ARG A 305 -5.28 -10.87 -2.76
C ARG A 305 -4.82 -12.22 -2.22
N ILE A 306 -5.49 -12.71 -1.18
CA ILE A 306 -5.14 -13.98 -0.54
C ILE A 306 -6.17 -15.02 -0.94
N HIS A 307 -5.69 -16.14 -1.46
CA HIS A 307 -6.49 -17.29 -1.87
C HIS A 307 -6.10 -18.49 -1.01
N ASN A 308 -6.84 -18.72 0.07
CA ASN A 308 -6.68 -19.97 0.81
C ASN A 308 -7.34 -21.12 0.03
N LYS A 309 -6.51 -21.86 -0.70
CA LYS A 309 -6.89 -23.01 -1.53
C LYS A 309 -6.56 -24.33 -0.86
N ALA A 310 -6.09 -24.32 0.39
CA ALA A 310 -5.86 -25.52 1.16
C ALA A 310 -7.16 -26.29 1.41
N ARG A 311 -7.05 -27.61 1.58
CA ARG A 311 -8.22 -28.48 1.77
C ARG A 311 -8.00 -29.48 2.89
N GLY A 312 -8.95 -29.51 3.82
CA GLY A 312 -8.95 -30.43 4.94
C GLY A 312 -8.78 -31.90 4.53
N GLY A 313 -7.84 -32.58 5.20
CA GLY A 313 -7.58 -34.00 5.00
C GLY A 313 -6.86 -34.36 3.69
N ARG A 314 -6.32 -33.39 2.95
CA ARG A 314 -5.49 -33.67 1.76
C ARG A 314 -4.03 -33.83 2.14
N SER A 315 -3.33 -34.69 1.40
CA SER A 315 -1.87 -34.80 1.36
C SER A 315 -1.35 -34.14 0.09
N SER A 316 -0.02 -34.08 -0.08
CA SER A 316 0.56 -33.63 -1.35
C SER A 316 0.05 -34.46 -2.54
N ARG A 317 -0.14 -35.77 -2.35
CA ARG A 317 -0.74 -36.70 -3.33
C ARG A 317 -2.19 -36.35 -3.66
N THR A 318 -3.08 -36.38 -2.67
CA THR A 318 -4.52 -36.28 -2.94
C THR A 318 -4.93 -34.88 -3.37
N TYR A 319 -4.20 -33.84 -2.96
CA TYR A 319 -4.40 -32.50 -3.48
C TYR A 319 -4.18 -32.43 -5.00
N ARG A 320 -3.18 -33.15 -5.52
CA ARG A 320 -2.92 -33.26 -6.96
C ARG A 320 -3.95 -34.16 -7.64
N GLY A 321 -4.17 -35.35 -7.09
CA GLY A 321 -5.05 -36.36 -7.69
C GLY A 321 -6.52 -35.91 -7.83
N GLU A 322 -6.97 -35.00 -6.96
CA GLU A 322 -8.31 -34.40 -7.02
C GLU A 322 -8.40 -33.19 -7.97
N GLY A 323 -7.31 -32.79 -8.63
CA GLY A 323 -7.27 -31.63 -9.53
C GLY A 323 -7.22 -30.26 -8.82
N LEU A 324 -7.13 -30.23 -7.49
CA LEU A 324 -7.08 -28.96 -6.73
C LEU A 324 -5.84 -28.12 -7.06
N TRP A 325 -4.72 -28.79 -7.35
CA TRP A 325 -3.53 -28.09 -7.85
C TRP A 325 -3.73 -27.49 -9.24
N ASP A 326 -4.43 -28.19 -10.14
CA ASP A 326 -4.65 -27.69 -11.50
C ASP A 326 -5.49 -26.41 -11.47
N GLU A 327 -6.51 -26.32 -10.61
CA GLU A 327 -7.26 -25.08 -10.39
C GLU A 327 -6.38 -23.90 -9.97
N VAL A 328 -5.41 -24.13 -9.07
CA VAL A 328 -4.46 -23.10 -8.63
C VAL A 328 -3.52 -22.74 -9.77
N LYS A 329 -2.86 -23.74 -10.37
CA LYS A 329 -1.88 -23.57 -11.44
C LYS A 329 -2.45 -22.83 -12.65
N ASP A 330 -3.69 -23.08 -13.00
CA ASP A 330 -4.37 -22.42 -14.12
C ASP A 330 -4.75 -20.97 -13.82
N SER A 331 -4.78 -20.59 -12.53
CA SER A 331 -5.06 -19.23 -12.07
C SER A 331 -3.79 -18.39 -11.81
N LEU A 332 -2.58 -18.99 -11.85
CA LEU A 332 -1.33 -18.29 -11.55
C LEU A 332 -0.90 -17.34 -12.67
N ASN A 333 -0.43 -16.16 -12.25
CA ASN A 333 0.21 -15.15 -13.10
C ASN A 333 1.65 -14.87 -12.65
N GLU A 334 2.40 -14.17 -13.50
CA GLU A 334 3.78 -13.76 -13.20
C GLU A 334 3.84 -12.84 -11.97
N GLY A 335 4.72 -13.20 -11.04
CA GLY A 335 4.93 -12.48 -9.78
C GLY A 335 3.92 -12.81 -8.66
N ASP A 336 3.05 -13.80 -8.85
CA ASP A 336 2.24 -14.36 -7.77
C ASP A 336 3.09 -15.19 -6.80
N PHE A 337 2.55 -15.49 -5.61
CA PHE A 337 3.19 -16.34 -4.61
C PHE A 337 2.37 -17.59 -4.34
N VAL A 338 3.05 -18.73 -4.17
CA VAL A 338 2.40 -19.98 -3.74
C VAL A 338 3.08 -20.49 -2.48
N LEU A 339 2.36 -20.43 -1.36
CA LEU A 339 2.78 -20.96 -0.07
C LEU A 339 2.26 -22.39 0.07
N MET A 340 3.17 -23.34 0.26
CA MET A 340 2.88 -24.77 0.20
C MET A 340 3.20 -25.44 1.53
N GLN A 341 2.22 -26.05 2.19
CA GLN A 341 2.43 -26.79 3.44
C GLN A 341 1.68 -28.13 3.45
N PHE A 342 2.42 -29.22 3.27
CA PHE A 342 1.93 -30.61 3.33
C PHE A 342 2.83 -31.47 4.23
N GLY A 343 2.37 -32.68 4.57
CA GLY A 343 3.12 -33.62 5.41
C GLY A 343 2.24 -34.42 6.39
N HIS A 344 1.23 -33.79 7.01
CA HIS A 344 0.46 -34.46 8.07
C HIS A 344 -0.32 -35.69 7.59
N ASN A 345 -0.91 -35.60 6.39
CA ASN A 345 -1.68 -36.68 5.78
C ASN A 345 -0.83 -37.58 4.88
N ASP A 346 0.35 -37.10 4.47
CA ASP A 346 1.31 -37.83 3.63
C ASP A 346 1.88 -39.05 4.35
N GLY A 347 2.08 -38.96 5.67
CA GLY A 347 2.45 -40.09 6.53
C GLY A 347 1.37 -41.15 6.75
N GLY A 348 0.21 -41.03 6.11
CA GLY A 348 -0.84 -42.04 6.16
C GLY A 348 -0.48 -43.30 5.36
N HIS A 349 -1.29 -44.36 5.50
CA HIS A 349 -1.18 -45.54 4.66
C HIS A 349 -1.56 -45.22 3.20
N ILE A 350 -0.78 -45.79 2.28
CA ILE A 350 -0.86 -45.55 0.84
C ILE A 350 -2.04 -46.32 0.21
N ASP A 351 -2.33 -47.51 0.73
CA ASP A 351 -3.17 -48.57 0.16
C ASP A 351 -4.34 -49.00 1.07
N THR A 352 -4.66 -48.20 2.10
CA THR A 352 -5.83 -48.45 2.97
C THR A 352 -6.91 -47.38 2.80
N PRO A 353 -8.19 -47.71 3.05
CA PRO A 353 -9.30 -46.78 2.94
C PRO A 353 -9.02 -45.43 3.64
N LYS A 354 -9.13 -44.35 2.85
CA LYS A 354 -8.72 -42.94 3.01
C LYS A 354 -7.67 -42.55 1.98
N TYR A 355 -6.76 -43.47 1.60
CA TYR A 355 -5.80 -43.35 0.49
C TYR A 355 -5.04 -42.01 0.44
N ARG A 356 -4.63 -41.50 1.60
CA ARG A 356 -3.95 -40.19 1.70
C ARG A 356 -2.44 -40.29 1.61
N GLY A 357 -1.86 -41.43 1.96
CA GLY A 357 -0.41 -41.58 2.05
C GLY A 357 0.29 -41.34 0.72
N SER A 358 1.49 -40.77 0.77
CA SER A 358 2.46 -40.77 -0.33
C SER A 358 3.62 -41.70 0.00
N ILE A 359 4.42 -42.08 -1.00
CA ILE A 359 5.64 -42.86 -0.72
C ILE A 359 6.62 -41.94 0.01
N ARG A 360 7.10 -42.35 1.17
CA ARG A 360 8.10 -41.55 1.90
C ARG A 360 9.42 -41.60 1.15
N GLY A 361 9.95 -40.43 0.77
CA GLY A 361 11.23 -40.33 0.09
C GLY A 361 11.32 -39.13 -0.85
N MET A 362 12.47 -39.01 -1.50
CA MET A 362 12.81 -37.92 -2.44
C MET A 362 13.00 -38.37 -3.88
N GLY A 363 13.09 -39.68 -4.12
CA GLY A 363 13.34 -40.25 -5.44
C GLY A 363 12.08 -40.32 -6.30
N ASP A 364 12.20 -40.98 -7.44
CA ASP A 364 11.13 -41.15 -8.43
C ASP A 364 10.39 -42.48 -8.26
N GLU A 365 10.50 -43.12 -7.08
CA GLU A 365 9.83 -44.38 -6.80
C GLU A 365 8.31 -44.23 -6.92
N THR A 366 7.67 -45.27 -7.47
CA THR A 366 6.23 -45.32 -7.66
C THR A 366 5.64 -46.63 -7.16
N GLN A 367 4.38 -46.57 -6.73
CA GLN A 367 3.58 -47.74 -6.38
C GLN A 367 2.20 -47.62 -7.01
N VAL A 368 1.74 -48.68 -7.66
CA VAL A 368 0.35 -48.77 -8.13
C VAL A 368 -0.53 -49.15 -6.94
N VAL A 369 -1.52 -48.32 -6.64
CA VAL A 369 -2.55 -48.58 -5.61
C VAL A 369 -3.86 -48.90 -6.31
N ASP A 370 -4.42 -50.06 -5.98
CA ASP A 370 -5.77 -50.47 -6.41
C ASP A 370 -6.78 -50.04 -5.35
N PHE A 371 -7.83 -49.31 -5.76
CA PHE A 371 -8.87 -48.83 -4.86
C PHE A 371 -9.98 -49.86 -4.59
N GLY A 372 -9.93 -51.03 -5.24
CA GLY A 372 -10.92 -52.10 -5.12
C GLY A 372 -12.21 -51.85 -5.91
N ASN A 373 -12.19 -50.91 -6.85
CA ASN A 373 -13.33 -50.53 -7.71
C ASN A 373 -12.94 -50.39 -9.19
N ASP A 374 -12.04 -51.24 -9.67
CA ASP A 374 -11.45 -51.21 -11.02
C ASP A 374 -10.72 -49.88 -11.37
N SER A 375 -10.37 -49.10 -10.35
CA SER A 375 -9.56 -47.89 -10.46
C SER A 375 -8.22 -48.09 -9.76
N THR A 376 -7.15 -47.64 -10.41
CA THR A 376 -5.79 -47.65 -9.86
C THR A 376 -5.17 -46.27 -9.94
N GLU A 377 -4.29 -45.94 -8.99
CA GLU A 377 -3.47 -44.73 -9.00
C GLU A 377 -1.99 -45.09 -8.97
N VAL A 378 -1.16 -44.42 -9.77
CA VAL A 378 0.30 -44.43 -9.61
C VAL A 378 0.68 -43.39 -8.56
N VAL A 379 1.10 -43.88 -7.41
CA VAL A 379 1.51 -43.07 -6.27
C VAL A 379 3.00 -42.79 -6.36
N HIS A 380 3.38 -41.53 -6.21
CA HIS A 380 4.78 -41.09 -6.21
C HIS A 380 5.29 -40.82 -4.79
N THR A 381 6.58 -40.50 -4.69
CA THR A 381 7.16 -40.02 -3.44
C THR A 381 6.67 -38.63 -3.06
N TYR A 382 6.70 -38.32 -1.76
CA TYR A 382 6.46 -36.98 -1.25
C TYR A 382 7.35 -35.93 -1.94
N GLY A 383 8.65 -36.22 -2.07
CA GLY A 383 9.59 -35.34 -2.74
C GLY A 383 9.21 -35.10 -4.21
N TRP A 384 8.72 -36.12 -4.92
CA TRP A 384 8.23 -35.95 -6.28
C TRP A 384 7.06 -34.97 -6.35
N TYR A 385 6.04 -35.11 -5.49
CA TYR A 385 4.89 -34.20 -5.49
C TYR A 385 5.29 -32.76 -5.17
N MET A 386 6.13 -32.56 -4.14
CA MET A 386 6.61 -31.23 -3.76
C MET A 386 7.45 -30.59 -4.87
N LYS A 387 8.39 -31.34 -5.48
CA LYS A 387 9.20 -30.84 -6.60
C LYS A 387 8.32 -30.45 -7.79
N LYS A 388 7.26 -31.20 -8.09
CA LYS A 388 6.31 -30.86 -9.15
C LYS A 388 5.56 -29.56 -8.90
N TYR A 389 5.07 -29.34 -7.68
CA TYR A 389 4.41 -28.06 -7.34
C TYR A 389 5.37 -26.87 -7.47
N ILE A 390 6.61 -27.02 -7.02
CA ILE A 390 7.65 -25.99 -7.13
C ILE A 390 7.96 -25.69 -8.60
N GLU A 391 8.24 -26.74 -9.39
CA GLU A 391 8.55 -26.64 -10.82
C GLU A 391 7.43 -25.92 -11.58
N GLU A 392 6.18 -26.33 -11.37
CA GLU A 392 5.02 -25.79 -12.08
C GLU A 392 4.68 -24.36 -11.64
N THR A 393 4.96 -24.00 -10.39
CA THR A 393 4.86 -22.61 -9.90
C THR A 393 5.90 -21.72 -10.59
N LYS A 394 7.16 -22.17 -10.65
CA LYS A 394 8.23 -21.44 -11.36
C LYS A 394 7.94 -21.30 -12.84
N ALA A 395 7.39 -22.33 -13.48
CA ALA A 395 7.00 -22.31 -14.89
C ALA A 395 5.93 -21.25 -15.21
N LYS A 396 5.14 -20.83 -14.21
CA LYS A 396 4.15 -19.74 -14.33
C LYS A 396 4.72 -18.36 -14.01
N GLY A 397 6.02 -18.26 -13.71
CA GLY A 397 6.65 -17.01 -13.25
C GLY A 397 6.26 -16.61 -11.82
N ALA A 398 5.63 -17.52 -11.07
CA ALA A 398 5.26 -17.33 -9.68
C ALA A 398 6.38 -17.81 -8.74
N THR A 399 6.38 -17.32 -7.50
CA THR A 399 7.39 -17.66 -6.48
C THR A 399 6.89 -18.77 -5.55
N PRO A 400 7.50 -19.96 -5.58
CA PRO A 400 7.18 -21.04 -4.64
C PRO A 400 7.84 -20.79 -3.28
N ILE A 401 7.05 -20.90 -2.22
CA ILE A 401 7.49 -20.83 -0.83
C ILE A 401 7.02 -22.09 -0.12
N VAL A 402 7.96 -22.97 0.22
CA VAL A 402 7.68 -24.22 0.92
C VAL A 402 7.75 -23.97 2.42
N LEU A 403 6.71 -24.34 3.15
CA LEU A 403 6.67 -24.32 4.59
C LEU A 403 6.63 -25.77 5.10
N SER A 404 7.51 -26.11 6.04
CA SER A 404 7.33 -27.35 6.80
C SER A 404 5.99 -27.33 7.52
N MET A 405 5.35 -28.48 7.70
CA MET A 405 4.12 -28.56 8.47
C MET A 405 4.27 -28.04 9.91
N VAL A 406 3.27 -27.34 10.44
CA VAL A 406 3.23 -26.93 11.86
C VAL A 406 3.40 -28.14 12.79
N PRO A 407 3.98 -27.99 13.99
CA PRO A 407 4.17 -29.11 14.89
C PRO A 407 2.83 -29.57 15.48
N ARG A 408 2.75 -30.86 15.79
CA ARG A 408 1.66 -31.42 16.60
C ARG A 408 1.88 -31.05 18.07
N ASN A 409 0.81 -31.07 18.85
CA ASN A 409 0.84 -30.95 20.31
C ASN A 409 1.37 -32.25 20.97
N ILE A 410 2.58 -32.65 20.60
CA ILE A 410 3.29 -33.82 21.09
C ILE A 410 4.57 -33.33 21.76
N TRP A 411 4.82 -33.80 22.99
CA TRP A 411 5.88 -33.29 23.85
C TRP A 411 6.76 -34.44 24.37
N HIS A 412 8.07 -34.24 24.33
CA HIS A 412 9.10 -35.08 24.93
C HIS A 412 9.76 -34.30 26.08
N GLY A 413 9.19 -34.42 27.28
CA GLY A 413 9.48 -33.51 28.38
C GLY A 413 8.95 -32.11 28.08
N ASP A 414 9.81 -31.09 28.19
CA ASP A 414 9.48 -29.68 27.90
C ASP A 414 9.72 -29.29 26.44
N LYS A 415 9.98 -30.27 25.57
CA LYS A 415 10.28 -30.06 24.15
C LYS A 415 9.15 -30.56 23.26
N VAL A 416 8.70 -29.71 22.34
CA VAL A 416 7.73 -30.08 21.31
C VAL A 416 8.43 -30.96 20.27
N GLU A 417 7.75 -31.98 19.76
CA GLU A 417 8.31 -32.84 18.71
C GLU A 417 8.61 -32.05 17.42
N ARG A 418 9.86 -32.12 16.95
CA ARG A 418 10.25 -31.63 15.62
C ARG A 418 10.15 -32.76 14.61
N ASN A 419 9.74 -32.45 13.39
CA ASN A 419 9.63 -33.43 12.30
C ASN A 419 10.81 -33.30 11.30
N ASP A 420 11.95 -32.77 11.73
CA ASP A 420 13.10 -32.44 10.87
C ASP A 420 13.66 -33.66 10.12
N ASP A 421 13.60 -34.87 10.70
CA ASP A 421 14.06 -36.12 10.08
C ASP A 421 12.97 -36.85 9.27
N ASP A 422 11.83 -36.19 9.02
CA ASP A 422 10.67 -36.77 8.37
C ASP A 422 10.07 -35.78 7.33
N TYR A 423 8.76 -35.67 7.17
CA TYR A 423 8.13 -34.85 6.12
C TYR A 423 8.55 -33.37 6.15
N ALA A 424 8.86 -32.78 7.32
CA ALA A 424 9.41 -31.41 7.35
C ALA A 424 10.82 -31.34 6.73
N GLY A 425 11.66 -32.36 6.98
CA GLY A 425 12.97 -32.51 6.35
C GLY A 425 12.87 -32.76 4.85
N LEU A 426 11.94 -33.62 4.42
CA LEU A 426 11.70 -33.87 2.99
C LEU A 426 11.20 -32.61 2.27
N ALA A 427 10.35 -31.80 2.91
CA ALA A 427 9.89 -30.54 2.36
C ALA A 427 11.05 -29.54 2.18
N LYS A 428 11.93 -29.47 3.18
CA LYS A 428 13.17 -28.69 3.11
C LYS A 428 14.05 -29.15 1.95
N GLN A 429 14.32 -30.45 1.86
CA GLN A 429 15.17 -31.01 0.81
C GLN A 429 14.59 -30.75 -0.58
N ALA A 430 13.27 -30.89 -0.77
CA ALA A 430 12.61 -30.56 -2.03
C ALA A 430 12.79 -29.08 -2.41
N ALA A 431 12.67 -28.17 -1.44
CA ALA A 431 12.89 -26.75 -1.67
C ALA A 431 14.35 -26.44 -2.04
N GLU A 432 15.31 -27.03 -1.33
CA GLU A 432 16.75 -26.85 -1.59
C GLU A 432 17.16 -27.41 -2.97
N GLU A 433 16.75 -28.64 -3.32
CA GLU A 433 17.02 -29.26 -4.62
C GLU A 433 16.49 -28.43 -5.80
N MET A 434 15.37 -27.73 -5.58
CA MET A 434 14.70 -26.94 -6.59
C MET A 434 15.00 -25.45 -6.53
N ASP A 435 15.92 -25.00 -5.66
CA ASP A 435 16.22 -23.57 -5.42
C ASP A 435 14.94 -22.75 -5.13
N ALA A 436 14.09 -23.28 -4.26
CA ALA A 436 12.89 -22.61 -3.76
C ALA A 436 13.09 -22.12 -2.33
N ILE A 437 12.28 -21.15 -1.93
CA ILE A 437 12.31 -20.61 -0.58
C ILE A 437 11.76 -21.65 0.38
N PHE A 438 12.49 -21.92 1.46
CA PHE A 438 12.03 -22.77 2.55
C PHE A 438 11.84 -21.97 3.85
N VAL A 439 10.73 -22.22 4.54
CA VAL A 439 10.44 -21.72 5.87
C VAL A 439 10.25 -22.91 6.82
N ASN A 440 11.15 -23.06 7.80
CA ASN A 440 10.99 -24.03 8.88
C ASN A 440 9.95 -23.54 9.90
N LEU A 441 8.68 -23.65 9.53
CA LEU A 441 7.55 -23.31 10.37
C LEU A 441 7.36 -24.31 11.53
N ASN A 442 7.78 -25.58 11.35
CA ASN A 442 7.69 -26.62 12.37
C ASN A 442 8.46 -26.21 13.62
N ASP A 443 9.74 -25.89 13.44
CA ASP A 443 10.62 -25.44 14.51
C ASP A 443 10.21 -24.06 15.06
N ALA A 444 9.83 -23.13 14.19
CA ALA A 444 9.46 -21.78 14.60
C ALA A 444 8.23 -21.77 15.53
N VAL A 445 7.20 -22.54 15.19
CA VAL A 445 6.00 -22.68 16.03
C VAL A 445 6.31 -23.50 17.28
N ALA A 446 7.14 -24.55 17.18
CA ALA A 446 7.55 -25.35 18.33
C ALA A 446 8.21 -24.49 19.40
N HIS A 447 9.11 -23.57 19.03
CA HIS A 447 9.72 -22.64 19.97
C HIS A 447 8.70 -21.73 20.68
N LYS A 448 7.66 -21.25 19.98
CA LYS A 448 6.61 -20.45 20.62
C LYS A 448 5.74 -21.27 21.56
N TYR A 449 5.39 -22.50 21.17
CA TYR A 449 4.68 -23.42 22.05
C TYR A 449 5.49 -23.73 23.31
N GLU A 450 6.79 -24.00 23.20
CA GLU A 450 7.68 -24.22 24.34
C GLU A 450 7.73 -23.02 25.29
N ALA A 451 7.82 -21.80 24.76
CA ALA A 451 7.82 -20.60 25.57
C ALA A 451 6.52 -20.40 26.37
N MET A 452 5.39 -20.85 25.83
CA MET A 452 4.09 -20.80 26.51
C MET A 452 3.85 -21.95 27.50
N GLY A 453 4.53 -23.09 27.29
CA GLY A 453 4.34 -24.30 28.07
C GLY A 453 3.14 -25.15 27.66
N LYS A 454 3.23 -26.45 28.00
CA LYS A 454 2.30 -27.50 27.56
C LYS A 454 0.82 -27.23 27.91
N ASP A 455 0.56 -26.74 29.11
CA ASP A 455 -0.82 -26.52 29.59
C ASP A 455 -1.52 -25.43 28.77
N LYS A 456 -0.82 -24.32 28.49
CA LYS A 456 -1.38 -23.25 27.67
C LYS A 456 -1.57 -23.69 26.22
N VAL A 457 -0.59 -24.39 25.65
CA VAL A 457 -0.67 -24.89 24.27
C VAL A 457 -1.82 -25.88 24.11
N LYS A 458 -2.11 -26.71 25.11
CA LYS A 458 -3.24 -27.66 25.06
C LYS A 458 -4.58 -26.98 24.78
N GLU A 459 -4.79 -25.75 25.24
CA GLU A 459 -6.02 -24.98 24.97
C GLU A 459 -6.20 -24.66 23.48
N TYR A 460 -5.11 -24.60 22.71
CA TYR A 460 -5.17 -24.37 21.27
C TYR A 460 -5.63 -25.58 20.48
N PHE A 461 -5.67 -26.77 21.08
CA PHE A 461 -5.94 -28.03 20.41
C PHE A 461 -7.24 -28.66 20.95
N PRO A 462 -8.42 -28.18 20.51
CA PRO A 462 -9.70 -28.49 21.15
C PRO A 462 -10.17 -29.95 20.96
N LYS A 463 -9.61 -30.67 19.98
CA LYS A 463 -10.10 -32.00 19.59
C LYS A 463 -9.02 -33.06 19.57
N ASP A 464 -7.87 -32.76 18.99
CA ASP A 464 -6.75 -33.69 18.82
C ASP A 464 -5.44 -32.93 18.82
N HIS A 465 -4.31 -33.65 18.74
CA HIS A 465 -2.98 -33.07 18.80
C HIS A 465 -2.51 -32.39 17.48
N THR A 466 -3.35 -32.27 16.45
CA THR A 466 -2.95 -31.73 15.14
C THR A 466 -3.69 -30.45 14.80
N HIS A 467 -4.96 -30.36 15.17
CA HIS A 467 -5.85 -29.32 14.72
C HIS A 467 -6.01 -28.20 15.75
N THR A 468 -5.61 -26.99 15.37
CA THR A 468 -5.76 -25.79 16.21
C THR A 468 -7.18 -25.22 16.17
N ASN A 469 -7.58 -24.52 17.24
CA ASN A 469 -8.67 -23.55 17.23
C ASN A 469 -8.22 -22.21 16.61
N LYS A 470 -9.09 -21.20 16.64
CA LYS A 470 -8.77 -19.85 16.11
C LYS A 470 -7.55 -19.21 16.77
N GLU A 471 -7.39 -19.33 18.09
CA GLU A 471 -6.24 -18.73 18.80
C GLU A 471 -4.92 -19.39 18.40
N GLY A 472 -4.89 -20.73 18.32
CA GLY A 472 -3.73 -21.45 17.81
C GLY A 472 -3.41 -21.12 16.36
N ALA A 473 -4.45 -20.98 15.52
CA ALA A 473 -4.30 -20.54 14.13
C ALA A 473 -3.71 -19.12 14.06
N GLU A 474 -4.13 -18.19 14.92
CA GLU A 474 -3.60 -16.82 14.97
C GLU A 474 -2.11 -16.79 15.36
N LEU A 475 -1.67 -17.60 16.32
CA LEU A 475 -0.26 -17.74 16.69
C LEU A 475 0.56 -18.29 15.51
N ASN A 476 0.06 -19.37 14.88
CA ASN A 476 0.74 -20.00 13.75
C ASN A 476 0.87 -19.01 12.59
N THR A 477 -0.18 -18.25 12.31
CA THR A 477 -0.21 -17.22 11.26
C THR A 477 0.76 -16.08 11.54
N LEU A 478 0.81 -15.58 12.77
CA LEU A 478 1.79 -14.56 13.17
C LEU A 478 3.21 -15.07 12.93
N THR A 479 3.47 -16.32 13.28
CA THR A 479 4.78 -16.96 13.08
C THR A 479 5.13 -17.10 11.61
N VAL A 480 4.17 -17.48 10.75
CA VAL A 480 4.36 -17.47 9.29
C VAL A 480 4.71 -16.06 8.82
N ALA A 481 3.94 -15.04 9.20
CA ALA A 481 4.19 -13.66 8.80
C ALA A 481 5.58 -13.16 9.23
N GLU A 482 5.99 -13.45 10.47
CA GLU A 482 7.33 -13.10 10.99
C GLU A 482 8.44 -13.72 10.16
N LYS A 483 8.32 -15.02 9.84
CA LYS A 483 9.31 -15.71 9.02
C LYS A 483 9.35 -15.19 7.60
N LEU A 484 8.20 -14.95 6.98
CA LEU A 484 8.13 -14.38 5.64
C LEU A 484 8.73 -12.96 5.59
N LYS A 485 8.55 -12.15 6.64
CA LYS A 485 9.15 -10.80 6.73
C LYS A 485 10.69 -10.83 6.74
N GLN A 486 11.29 -11.91 7.21
CA GLN A 486 12.76 -12.08 7.29
C GLN A 486 13.40 -12.49 5.96
N ILE A 487 12.62 -12.95 4.97
CA ILE A 487 13.14 -13.41 3.67
C ILE A 487 13.61 -12.22 2.86
N ARG A 488 14.92 -12.12 2.59
CA ARG A 488 15.52 -10.95 1.90
C ARG A 488 15.52 -11.06 0.38
N ASN A 489 15.50 -12.27 -0.16
CA ASN A 489 15.52 -12.57 -1.59
C ASN A 489 14.13 -12.72 -2.21
N CYS A 490 13.08 -12.26 -1.52
CA CYS A 490 11.69 -12.30 -1.98
C CYS A 490 10.98 -11.01 -1.55
N ASN A 491 10.18 -10.43 -2.44
CA ASN A 491 9.40 -9.22 -2.17
C ASN A 491 8.10 -9.49 -1.41
N ILE A 492 7.77 -10.75 -1.04
CA ILE A 492 6.59 -11.04 -0.22
C ILE A 492 6.59 -10.26 1.10
N ARG A 493 7.78 -10.00 1.66
CA ARG A 493 7.97 -9.21 2.88
C ARG A 493 7.43 -7.78 2.77
N ASP A 494 7.34 -7.23 1.57
CA ASP A 494 6.93 -5.84 1.33
C ASP A 494 5.42 -5.66 1.46
N TYR A 495 4.68 -6.77 1.57
CA TYR A 495 3.23 -6.81 1.80
C TYR A 495 2.88 -7.20 3.23
N ILE A 496 3.86 -7.43 4.11
CA ILE A 496 3.63 -7.96 5.46
C ILE A 496 3.67 -6.87 6.53
N TYR A 497 2.68 -6.98 7.42
CA TYR A 497 2.41 -6.17 8.59
C TYR A 497 2.55 -7.02 9.86
N LEU A 498 3.67 -6.90 10.58
CA LEU A 498 3.82 -7.49 11.91
C LEU A 498 3.40 -6.50 12.99
N PRO A 499 2.48 -6.81 13.92
CA PRO A 499 2.16 -5.87 14.99
C PRO A 499 3.46 -5.34 15.58
N GLU A 500 3.58 -4.02 15.74
CA GLU A 500 4.74 -3.49 16.45
C GLU A 500 4.72 -4.18 17.82
N GLU A 501 5.84 -4.77 18.21
CA GLU A 501 6.06 -5.08 19.63
C GLU A 501 5.70 -3.79 20.34
N ALA A 502 4.71 -3.84 21.23
CA ALA A 502 4.41 -2.70 22.08
C ALA A 502 5.75 -2.31 22.70
N LYS A 503 6.31 -1.19 22.24
CA LYS A 503 7.39 -0.54 22.98
C LYS A 503 6.68 -0.06 24.24
N GLU A 504 6.71 -0.91 25.26
CA GLU A 504 6.33 -0.55 26.62
C GLU A 504 7.09 0.70 27.08
#